data_AF-A0A7W1NKZ8-F1
#
_entry.id   AF-A0A7W1NKZ8-F1
#
_cell.length_a   1.000
_cell.length_b   1.000
_cell.length_c   1.000
_cell.angle_alpha   90.00
_cell.angle_beta   90.00
_cell.angle_gamma   90.00
#
_symmetry.space_group_name_H-M   'P 1'
#
loop_
_entity.id
_entity.type
_entity.pdbx_description
1 polymer ?
#
loop_
_entity_poly.entity_id
_entity_poly.type
_entity_poly.pdbx_seq_one_letter_code
_entity_poly.pdbx_strand_id
1 'polypeptide(L)'
;MFAGLRSDVKIVTWVVGLVAWGCPVAAIVAVFELDERTVADWLHRAGAYAEVFHHQHIQRVDLQQVQVDEIRLKMQQKVMWIAMAMSVGTRLWLGAVCQAKRDKKLAKQIMTCIYNWAQHMPLVIAFDGWNAYPKACSKVFREVYSLEKLADHANNLGLA
;
A
#
# COMPACT_ATOMS: atom_id res chain seq x y z
N MET A 1 -12.50 -9.89 -11.03
CA MET A 1 -11.67 -11.11 -11.05
C MET A 1 -12.10 -12.13 -12.10
N PHE A 2 -13.33 -12.69 -12.06
CA PHE A 2 -13.70 -13.87 -12.86
C PHE A 2 -14.35 -13.61 -14.23
N ALA A 3 -14.75 -12.39 -14.54
CA ALA A 3 -15.47 -12.06 -15.78
C ALA A 3 -14.68 -12.46 -17.05
N GLY A 4 -15.32 -13.16 -17.99
CA GLY A 4 -14.70 -13.53 -19.28
C GLY A 4 -13.66 -14.65 -19.22
N LEU A 5 -13.57 -15.41 -18.11
CA LEU A 5 -12.73 -16.60 -18.05
C LEU A 5 -13.31 -17.75 -18.88
N ARG A 6 -12.43 -18.52 -19.52
CA ARG A 6 -12.75 -19.80 -20.18
C ARG A 6 -12.45 -21.02 -19.29
N SER A 7 -11.93 -20.79 -18.10
CA SER A 7 -11.49 -21.81 -17.14
C SER A 7 -12.48 -21.94 -15.98
N ASP A 8 -12.55 -23.11 -15.36
CA ASP A 8 -13.36 -23.33 -14.17
C ASP A 8 -12.90 -22.39 -13.04
N VAL A 9 -13.85 -21.63 -12.50
CA VAL A 9 -13.63 -20.70 -11.39
C VAL A 9 -12.99 -21.40 -10.19
N LYS A 10 -13.34 -22.66 -9.90
CA LYS A 10 -12.75 -23.42 -8.79
C LYS A 10 -11.24 -23.55 -8.91
N ILE A 11 -10.75 -23.91 -10.11
CA ILE A 11 -9.31 -24.03 -10.38
C ILE A 11 -8.62 -22.69 -10.20
N VAL A 12 -9.20 -21.61 -10.75
CA VAL A 12 -8.64 -20.25 -10.60
C VAL A 12 -8.55 -19.84 -9.14
N THR A 13 -9.59 -20.11 -8.34
CA THR A 13 -9.59 -19.83 -6.91
C THR A 13 -8.51 -20.62 -6.16
N TRP A 14 -8.34 -21.91 -6.46
CA TRP A 14 -7.29 -22.72 -5.85
C TRP A 14 -5.90 -22.24 -6.21
N VAL A 15 -5.64 -21.93 -7.49
CA VAL A 15 -4.34 -21.41 -7.93
C VAL A 15 -4.00 -20.10 -7.23
N VAL A 16 -4.92 -19.14 -7.21
CA VAL A 16 -4.71 -17.86 -6.52
C VAL A 16 -4.51 -18.06 -5.02
N GLY A 17 -5.29 -18.94 -4.40
CA GLY A 17 -5.13 -19.32 -3.00
C GLY A 17 -3.73 -19.89 -2.71
N LEU A 18 -3.31 -20.90 -3.49
CA LEU A 18 -2.00 -21.54 -3.32
C LEU A 18 -0.84 -20.55 -3.44
N VAL A 19 -0.89 -19.64 -4.41
CA VAL A 19 0.12 -18.58 -4.53
C VAL A 19 0.11 -17.64 -3.32
N ALA A 20 -1.08 -17.27 -2.81
CA ALA A 20 -1.19 -16.44 -1.62
C ALA A 20 -0.62 -17.12 -0.35
N TRP A 21 -0.68 -18.46 -0.29
CA TRP A 21 -0.05 -19.27 0.76
C TRP A 21 1.44 -19.55 0.52
N GLY A 22 2.04 -19.00 -0.54
CA GLY A 22 3.46 -19.11 -0.85
C GLY A 22 3.86 -20.33 -1.68
N CYS A 23 2.91 -21.04 -2.30
CA CYS A 23 3.22 -22.14 -3.20
C CYS A 23 3.93 -21.59 -4.48
N PRO A 24 5.08 -22.16 -4.89
CA PRO A 24 5.76 -21.74 -6.10
C PRO A 24 4.90 -21.92 -7.36
N VAL A 25 4.83 -20.90 -8.22
CA VAL A 25 4.06 -20.94 -9.48
C VAL A 25 4.45 -22.13 -10.35
N ALA A 26 5.74 -22.48 -10.41
CA ALA A 26 6.22 -23.64 -11.17
C ALA A 26 5.62 -24.97 -10.66
N ALA A 27 5.42 -25.12 -9.34
CA ALA A 27 4.79 -26.31 -8.77
C ALA A 27 3.31 -26.39 -9.16
N ILE A 28 2.60 -25.25 -9.12
CA ILE A 28 1.20 -25.16 -9.54
C ILE A 28 1.05 -25.50 -11.02
N VAL A 29 1.89 -24.91 -11.87
CA VAL A 29 1.94 -25.17 -13.31
C VAL A 29 2.13 -26.66 -13.59
N ALA A 30 3.09 -27.30 -12.91
CA ALA A 30 3.37 -28.72 -13.09
C ALA A 30 2.24 -29.64 -12.58
N VAL A 31 1.67 -29.37 -11.40
CA VAL A 31 0.66 -30.23 -10.77
C VAL A 31 -0.71 -30.12 -11.44
N PHE A 32 -1.10 -28.91 -11.85
CA PHE A 32 -2.40 -28.67 -12.49
C PHE A 32 -2.31 -28.71 -14.03
N GLU A 33 -1.13 -28.97 -14.59
CA GLU A 33 -0.87 -29.01 -16.03
C GLU A 33 -1.33 -27.73 -16.76
N LEU A 34 -1.08 -26.57 -16.14
CA LEU A 34 -1.51 -25.27 -16.63
C LEU A 34 -0.41 -24.56 -17.40
N ASP A 35 -0.77 -23.72 -18.36
CA ASP A 35 0.18 -22.80 -18.98
C ASP A 35 0.57 -21.67 -17.99
N GLU A 36 1.87 -21.42 -17.84
CA GLU A 36 2.40 -20.42 -16.91
C GLU A 36 1.87 -19.00 -17.17
N ARG A 37 1.65 -18.63 -18.43
CA ARG A 37 1.11 -17.32 -18.80
C ARG A 37 -0.34 -17.18 -18.38
N THR A 38 -1.09 -18.29 -18.38
CA THR A 38 -2.46 -18.33 -17.88
C THR A 38 -2.50 -18.11 -16.38
N VAL A 39 -1.61 -18.76 -15.62
CA VAL A 39 -1.48 -18.52 -14.17
C VAL A 39 -1.09 -17.06 -13.90
N ALA A 40 -0.14 -16.52 -14.66
CA ALA A 40 0.28 -15.12 -14.54
C ALA A 40 -0.87 -14.12 -14.80
N ASP A 41 -1.71 -14.36 -15.83
CA ASP A 41 -2.91 -13.55 -16.10
C ASP A 41 -3.89 -13.59 -14.92
N TRP A 42 -4.15 -14.77 -14.36
CA TRP A 42 -5.05 -14.90 -13.21
C TRP A 42 -4.53 -14.15 -11.98
N LEU A 43 -3.23 -14.23 -11.70
CA LEU A 43 -2.61 -13.48 -10.60
C LEU A 43 -2.69 -11.98 -10.83
N HIS A 44 -2.44 -11.51 -12.05
CA HIS A 44 -2.59 -10.09 -12.40
C HIS A 44 -4.03 -9.62 -12.20
N ARG A 45 -5.02 -10.39 -12.66
CA ARG A 45 -6.45 -10.10 -12.47
C ARG A 45 -6.87 -10.14 -11.01
N ALA A 46 -6.32 -11.05 -10.22
CA ALA A 46 -6.56 -11.13 -8.78
C ALA A 46 -6.00 -9.90 -8.06
N GLY A 47 -4.77 -9.50 -8.38
CA GLY A 47 -4.14 -8.30 -7.84
C GLY A 47 -4.90 -7.02 -8.18
N ALA A 48 -5.26 -6.82 -9.44
CA ALA A 48 -6.07 -5.67 -9.87
C ALA A 48 -7.44 -5.64 -9.16
N TYR A 49 -8.07 -6.80 -8.99
CA TYR A 49 -9.31 -6.89 -8.23
C TYR A 49 -9.11 -6.56 -6.74
N ALA A 50 -8.03 -7.03 -6.12
CA ALA A 50 -7.72 -6.73 -4.73
C ALA A 50 -7.47 -5.23 -4.50
N GLU A 51 -6.78 -4.55 -5.42
CA GLU A 51 -6.57 -3.10 -5.37
C GLU A 51 -7.89 -2.33 -5.45
N VAL A 52 -8.75 -2.68 -6.42
CA VAL A 52 -10.09 -2.06 -6.56
C VAL A 52 -10.95 -2.34 -5.32
N PHE A 53 -10.95 -3.57 -4.84
CA PHE A 53 -11.69 -3.95 -3.63
C PHE A 53 -11.23 -3.11 -2.44
N HIS A 54 -9.92 -2.98 -2.24
CA HIS A 54 -9.33 -2.17 -1.18
C HIS A 54 -9.81 -0.71 -1.25
N HIS A 55 -9.73 -0.08 -2.42
CA HIS A 55 -10.15 1.30 -2.61
C HIS A 55 -11.66 1.53 -2.45
N GLN A 56 -12.50 0.53 -2.73
CA GLN A 56 -13.95 0.64 -2.61
C GLN A 56 -14.47 0.42 -1.19
N HIS A 57 -13.78 -0.41 -0.40
CA HIS A 57 -14.28 -0.87 0.90
C HIS A 57 -13.58 -0.21 2.08
N ILE A 58 -12.36 0.30 1.89
CA ILE A 58 -11.65 1.03 2.92
C ILE A 58 -11.99 2.51 2.79
N GLN A 59 -12.34 3.14 3.91
CA GLN A 59 -12.56 4.57 4.01
C GLN A 59 -11.38 5.22 4.76
N ARG A 60 -11.43 6.54 4.96
CA ARG A 60 -10.50 7.20 5.87
C ARG A 60 -10.69 6.64 7.29
N VAL A 61 -9.58 6.47 8.01
CA VAL A 61 -9.52 5.87 9.34
C VAL A 61 -8.80 6.82 10.28
N ASP A 62 -9.20 6.89 11.54
CA ASP A 62 -8.36 7.46 12.59
C ASP A 62 -7.15 6.54 12.81
N LEU A 63 -6.05 6.86 12.14
CA LEU A 63 -4.91 5.96 12.03
C LEU A 63 -4.11 5.84 13.33
N GLN A 64 -4.05 6.93 14.13
CA GLN A 64 -3.29 7.12 15.37
C GLN A 64 -1.78 6.81 15.29
N GLN A 65 -1.43 5.59 14.89
CA GLN A 65 -0.09 5.13 14.63
C GLN A 65 -0.02 4.29 13.34
N VAL A 66 0.98 4.59 12.50
CA VAL A 66 1.29 3.86 11.27
C VAL A 66 2.73 3.37 11.30
N GLN A 67 2.94 2.11 10.91
CA GLN A 67 4.26 1.56 10.63
C GLN A 67 4.52 1.63 9.12
N VAL A 68 5.72 2.07 8.76
CA VAL A 68 6.21 2.13 7.39
C VAL A 68 7.53 1.37 7.30
N ASP A 69 7.66 0.54 6.28
CA ASP A 69 8.85 -0.27 6.04
C ASP A 69 9.06 -0.50 4.53
N GLU A 70 10.26 -0.93 4.14
CA GLU A 70 10.61 -1.22 2.76
C GLU A 70 11.25 -2.59 2.57
N ILE A 71 10.78 -3.30 1.54
CA ILE A 71 11.37 -4.57 1.12
C ILE A 71 12.16 -4.38 -0.17
N ARG A 72 13.41 -4.87 -0.17
CA ARG A 72 14.24 -5.01 -1.37
C ARG A 72 14.00 -6.36 -2.01
N LEU A 73 13.27 -6.36 -3.12
CA LEU A 73 12.98 -7.55 -3.91
C LEU A 73 14.06 -7.74 -5.00
N LYS A 74 14.64 -8.94 -5.08
CA LYS A 74 15.50 -9.36 -6.20
C LYS A 74 14.66 -10.14 -7.22
N MET A 75 14.65 -9.66 -8.46
CA MET A 75 14.04 -10.33 -9.61
C MET A 75 15.14 -10.81 -10.56
N GLN A 76 14.76 -11.51 -11.63
CA GLN A 76 15.71 -11.87 -12.69
C GLN A 76 16.32 -10.59 -13.29
N GLN A 77 17.62 -10.41 -13.05
CA GLN A 77 18.44 -9.28 -13.53
C GLN A 77 17.98 -7.88 -13.06
N LYS A 78 17.04 -7.78 -12.11
CA LYS A 78 16.48 -6.50 -11.66
C LYS A 78 16.31 -6.48 -10.14
N VAL A 79 16.29 -5.29 -9.58
CA VAL A 79 15.94 -5.04 -8.17
C VAL A 79 14.74 -4.11 -8.15
N MET A 80 13.79 -4.43 -7.28
CA MET A 80 12.63 -3.59 -7.00
C MET A 80 12.59 -3.29 -5.50
N TRP A 81 12.08 -2.11 -5.17
CA TRP A 81 11.81 -1.68 -3.81
C TRP A 81 10.31 -1.52 -3.63
N ILE A 82 9.78 -2.06 -2.55
CA ILE A 82 8.39 -1.96 -2.17
C ILE A 82 8.34 -1.26 -0.82
N ALA A 83 7.87 -0.02 -0.78
CA ALA A 83 7.56 0.65 0.48
C ALA A 83 6.11 0.35 0.85
N MET A 84 5.84 0.04 2.11
CA MET A 84 4.52 -0.38 2.56
C MET A 84 4.14 0.34 3.85
N ALA A 85 2.84 0.53 4.07
CA ALA A 85 2.32 1.15 5.27
C ALA A 85 1.18 0.33 5.86
N MET A 86 1.16 0.23 7.18
CA MET A 86 0.15 -0.51 7.94
C MET A 86 -0.25 0.28 9.19
N SER A 87 -1.54 0.36 9.50
CA SER A 87 -2.02 0.87 10.79
C SER A 87 -1.61 -0.09 11.90
N VAL A 88 -1.05 0.42 13.01
CA VAL A 88 -0.57 -0.44 14.11
C VAL A 88 -1.73 -1.01 14.91
N GLY A 89 -2.75 -0.20 15.20
CA GLY A 89 -3.88 -0.62 16.03
C GLY A 89 -4.75 -1.68 15.36
N THR A 90 -5.15 -1.45 14.10
CA THR A 90 -6.06 -2.34 13.37
C THR A 90 -5.35 -3.40 12.54
N ARG A 91 -4.02 -3.28 12.35
CA ARG A 91 -3.24 -4.08 11.38
C ARG A 91 -3.74 -3.96 9.94
N LEU A 92 -4.51 -2.92 9.64
CA LEU A 92 -4.96 -2.64 8.29
C LEU A 92 -3.77 -2.24 7.41
N TRP A 93 -3.54 -3.00 6.34
CA TRP A 93 -2.62 -2.61 5.27
C TRP A 93 -3.19 -1.38 4.56
N LEU A 94 -2.48 -0.25 4.62
CA LEU A 94 -2.93 1.00 3.99
C LEU A 94 -2.59 1.00 2.50
N GLY A 95 -1.46 0.40 2.14
CA GLY A 95 -1.05 0.21 0.77
C GLY A 95 0.46 0.02 0.64
N ALA A 96 0.89 -0.13 -0.61
CA ALA A 96 2.28 -0.29 -0.98
C ALA A 96 2.61 0.50 -2.25
N VAL A 97 3.88 0.88 -2.41
CA VAL A 97 4.40 1.57 -3.59
C VAL A 97 5.64 0.84 -4.07
N CYS A 98 5.66 0.48 -5.36
CA CYS A 98 6.78 -0.18 -6.01
C CYS A 98 7.61 0.80 -6.83
N GLN A 99 8.93 0.79 -6.68
CA GLN A 99 9.88 1.57 -7.48
C GLN A 99 11.13 0.75 -7.79
N ALA A 100 11.81 1.06 -8.90
CA ALA A 100 13.10 0.45 -9.21
C ALA A 100 14.23 0.94 -8.28
N LYS A 101 14.06 2.10 -7.63
CA LYS A 101 15.07 2.74 -6.77
C LYS A 101 14.47 3.08 -5.40
N ARG A 102 15.27 2.92 -4.34
CA ARG A 102 14.99 3.44 -3.00
C ARG A 102 15.36 4.92 -2.96
N ASP A 103 14.42 5.78 -3.37
CA ASP A 103 14.66 7.22 -3.51
C ASP A 103 13.59 8.09 -2.83
N LYS A 104 13.81 9.41 -2.83
CA LYS A 104 12.88 10.36 -2.21
C LYS A 104 11.48 10.34 -2.84
N LYS A 105 11.32 9.85 -4.08
CA LYS A 105 10.02 9.72 -4.73
C LYS A 105 9.25 8.55 -4.11
N LEU A 106 9.90 7.40 -3.88
CA LEU A 106 9.32 6.28 -3.15
C LEU A 106 8.83 6.71 -1.76
N ALA A 107 9.68 7.39 -0.99
CA ALA A 107 9.34 7.92 0.34
C ALA A 107 8.12 8.87 0.30
N LYS A 108 8.10 9.81 -0.66
CA LYS A 108 6.98 10.74 -0.81
C LYS A 108 5.68 10.00 -1.15
N GLN A 109 5.73 9.05 -2.09
CA GLN A 109 4.55 8.32 -2.54
C GLN A 109 3.91 7.49 -1.41
N ILE A 110 4.72 6.79 -0.60
CA ILE A 110 4.16 6.03 0.52
C ILE A 110 3.59 6.96 1.61
N MET A 111 4.21 8.11 1.88
CA MET A 111 3.64 9.10 2.80
C MET A 111 2.32 9.69 2.28
N THR A 112 2.22 9.94 0.96
CA THR A 112 0.97 10.37 0.33
C THR A 112 -0.11 9.29 0.42
N CYS A 113 0.24 8.01 0.30
CA CYS A 113 -0.69 6.89 0.54
C CYS A 113 -1.28 6.97 1.95
N ILE A 114 -0.44 7.12 2.98
CA ILE A 114 -0.88 7.24 4.38
C ILE A 114 -1.80 8.45 4.57
N TYR A 115 -1.40 9.61 4.03
CA TYR A 115 -2.18 10.84 4.10
C TYR A 115 -3.60 10.68 3.54
N ASN A 116 -3.75 9.98 2.41
CA ASN A 116 -5.06 9.79 1.78
C ASN A 116 -6.02 8.95 2.64
N TRP A 117 -5.48 8.10 3.52
CA TRP A 117 -6.25 7.26 4.43
C TRP A 117 -6.46 7.88 5.82
N ALA A 118 -5.72 8.92 6.19
CA ALA A 118 -5.84 9.55 7.50
C ALA A 118 -7.13 10.38 7.61
N GLN A 119 -7.97 10.09 8.59
CA GLN A 119 -9.14 10.91 8.92
C GLN A 119 -8.79 12.12 9.78
N HIS A 120 -7.88 11.95 10.74
CA HIS A 120 -7.50 12.96 11.72
C HIS A 120 -5.98 13.04 11.89
N MET A 121 -5.53 14.18 12.42
CA MET A 121 -4.18 14.45 12.90
C MET A 121 -4.28 14.92 14.36
N PRO A 122 -3.27 14.69 15.24
CA PRO A 122 -1.92 14.18 14.94
C PRO A 122 -1.82 12.67 14.72
N LEU A 123 -0.79 12.25 13.97
CA LEU A 123 -0.47 10.86 13.63
C LEU A 123 0.98 10.54 14.01
N VAL A 124 1.23 9.38 14.61
CA VAL A 124 2.58 8.83 14.82
C VAL A 124 2.97 7.94 13.65
N ILE A 125 4.09 8.21 12.99
CA ILE A 125 4.62 7.39 11.89
C ILE A 125 5.96 6.79 12.33
N ALA A 126 6.02 5.47 12.43
CA ALA A 126 7.23 4.71 12.77
C ALA A 126 7.87 4.12 11.51
N PHE A 127 9.19 4.29 11.36
CA PHE A 127 10.00 3.77 10.25
C PHE A 127 11.42 3.42 10.71
N ASP A 128 12.13 2.60 9.92
CA ASP A 128 13.45 1.99 10.21
C ASP A 128 14.65 2.96 10.34
N GLY A 129 14.43 4.26 10.14
CA GLY A 129 15.47 5.30 10.18
C GLY A 129 15.96 5.77 8.81
N TRP A 130 15.33 5.38 7.70
CA TRP A 130 15.69 5.93 6.40
C TRP A 130 15.54 7.46 6.32
N ASN A 131 16.64 8.15 6.01
CA ASN A 131 16.74 9.62 6.04
C ASN A 131 15.80 10.36 5.06
N ALA A 132 15.20 9.67 4.08
CA ALA A 132 14.24 10.26 3.17
C ALA A 132 12.88 10.51 3.83
N TYR A 133 12.52 9.71 4.85
CA TYR A 133 11.21 9.76 5.48
C TYR A 133 10.91 11.08 6.20
N PRO A 134 11.80 11.65 7.06
CA PRO A 134 11.50 12.91 7.72
C PRO A 134 11.13 14.03 6.74
N LYS A 135 11.89 14.17 5.64
CA LYS A 135 11.60 15.17 4.60
C LYS A 135 10.33 14.87 3.81
N ALA A 136 9.98 13.59 3.62
CA ALA A 136 8.72 13.20 3.00
C ALA A 136 7.53 13.53 3.92
N CYS A 137 7.62 13.20 5.22
CA CYS A 137 6.62 13.53 6.21
C CYS A 137 6.36 15.05 6.26
N SER A 138 7.42 15.86 6.42
CA SER A 138 7.29 17.32 6.45
C SER A 138 6.77 17.92 5.15
N LYS A 139 6.82 17.21 4.02
CA LYS A 139 6.26 17.70 2.75
C LYS A 139 4.80 17.32 2.56
N VAL A 140 4.40 16.15 3.05
CA VAL A 140 3.05 15.61 2.84
C VAL A 140 2.09 16.06 3.94
N PHE A 141 2.53 16.03 5.20
CA PHE A 141 1.68 16.34 6.37
C PHE A 141 1.81 17.78 6.86
N ARG A 142 2.52 18.64 6.13
CA ARG A 142 2.60 20.06 6.50
C ARG A 142 1.25 20.72 6.32
N GLU A 143 0.69 21.19 7.43
CA GLU A 143 -0.42 22.13 7.37
C GLU A 143 0.07 23.48 6.85
N VAL A 144 -0.59 23.99 5.80
CA VAL A 144 -0.48 25.40 5.44
C VAL A 144 -1.48 26.13 6.33
N TYR A 145 -0.99 26.82 7.35
CA TYR A 145 -1.79 27.77 8.09
C TYR A 145 -2.13 28.93 7.14
N SER A 146 -3.39 29.03 6.70
CA SER A 146 -3.89 30.30 6.16
C SER A 146 -4.01 31.30 7.31
N LEU A 147 -3.79 32.59 7.04
CA LEU A 147 -3.93 33.66 8.05
C LEU A 147 -5.31 33.62 8.72
N GLU A 148 -6.35 33.22 7.99
CA GLU A 148 -7.71 33.01 8.50
C GLU A 148 -7.77 31.92 9.57
N LYS A 149 -7.11 30.76 9.36
CA LYS A 149 -7.07 29.68 10.37
C LYS A 149 -6.24 30.04 11.60
N LEU A 150 -5.24 30.91 11.46
CA LEU A 150 -4.49 31.46 12.60
C LEU A 150 -5.35 32.41 13.43
N ALA A 151 -6.18 33.23 12.78
CA ALA A 151 -7.12 34.13 13.46
C ALA A 151 -8.21 33.34 14.21
N ASP A 152 -8.78 32.29 13.61
CA ASP A 152 -9.76 31.43 14.27
C ASP A 152 -9.17 30.64 15.45
N HIS A 153 -7.91 30.21 15.33
CA HIS A 153 -7.21 29.52 16.42
C HIS A 153 -6.85 30.49 17.57
N ALA A 154 -6.45 31.72 17.26
CA ALA A 154 -6.18 32.77 18.24
C ALA A 154 -7.47 33.21 18.99
N ASN A 155 -8.59 33.32 18.28
CA ASN A 155 -9.91 33.60 18.87
C ASN A 155 -10.38 32.45 19.79
N ASN A 156 -10.20 31.20 19.37
CA ASN A 156 -10.56 30.04 20.21
C ASN A 156 -9.66 29.87 21.44
N LEU A 157 -8.47 30.46 21.44
CA LEU A 157 -7.55 30.50 22.58
C LEU A 157 -7.74 31.75 23.47
N GLY A 158 -8.68 32.65 23.14
CA GLY A 158 -8.95 33.87 23.91
C GLY A 158 -7.80 34.88 23.89
N LEU A 159 -7.01 34.90 22.80
CA LEU A 159 -5.83 35.76 22.65
C LEU A 159 -6.09 37.01 21.79
N ALA A 160 -7.37 37.31 21.49
CA ALA A 160 -7.82 38.50 20.75
C ALA A 160 -8.50 39.51 21.68
#